data_AF-A0A6U2IF86-F1
#
_entry.id   AF-A0A6U2IF86-F1
#
_cell.length_a   1.000
_cell.length_b   1.000
_cell.length_c   1.000
_cell.angle_alpha   90.00
_cell.angle_beta   90.00
_cell.angle_gamma   90.00
#
_symmetry.space_group_name_H-M   'P 1'
#
loop_
_entity.id
_entity.type
_entity.pdbx_description
1 polymer ?
#
loop_
_entity_poly.entity_id
_entity_poly.type
_entity_poly.pdbx_seq_one_letter_code
_entity_poly.pdbx_strand_id
1 'polypeptide(L)'
;ATKDEAMGFCYFNNIAVAAKHAVHTGRAERVFILDWDIHHGNGIQDLTYNDPNIFYLSIHRASFHPSGKDWFYPGTGKHDEVGELAGCGTNLNIVWNKGGMGNKEYA
;
A
#
# COMPACT_ATOMS: atom_id res chain seq x y z
N ALA A 1 4.41 3.01 -9.32
CA ALA A 1 5.81 2.63 -9.64
C ALA A 1 6.28 1.60 -8.63
N THR A 2 6.51 0.37 -9.07
CA THR A 2 7.19 -0.68 -8.30
C THR A 2 8.70 -0.52 -8.48
N LYS A 3 9.50 -1.47 -7.98
CA LYS A 3 10.96 -1.45 -8.14
C LYS A 3 11.42 -1.30 -9.60
N ASP A 4 10.80 -2.04 -10.52
CA ASP A 4 11.27 -2.20 -11.90
C ASP A 4 10.29 -1.66 -12.96
N GLU A 5 9.16 -1.06 -12.56
CA GLU A 5 8.11 -0.63 -13.49
C GLU A 5 7.43 0.70 -13.10
N ALA A 6 7.33 1.60 -14.08
CA ALA A 6 6.47 2.78 -14.03
C ALA A 6 5.04 2.41 -14.45
N MET A 7 4.04 2.83 -13.68
CA MET A 7 2.63 2.47 -13.89
C MET A 7 1.70 3.45 -13.17
N GLY A 8 0.44 3.56 -13.59
CA GLY A 8 -0.56 4.39 -12.92
C GLY A 8 -0.14 5.86 -12.78
N PHE A 9 0.44 6.42 -13.85
CA PHE A 9 1.03 7.77 -13.89
C PHE A 9 2.21 8.03 -12.94
N CYS A 10 2.72 7.00 -12.27
CA CYS A 10 3.85 7.08 -11.35
C CYS A 10 5.13 6.51 -11.99
N TYR A 11 6.19 7.32 -12.05
CA TYR A 11 7.52 6.92 -12.55
C TYR A 11 8.49 6.54 -11.44
N PHE A 12 8.50 7.32 -10.35
CA PHE A 12 9.28 7.05 -9.14
C PHE A 12 8.35 7.00 -7.93
N ASN A 13 8.71 6.18 -6.93
CA ASN A 13 7.95 6.08 -5.69
C ASN A 13 8.52 7.03 -4.63
N ASN A 14 8.10 8.30 -4.70
CA ASN A 14 8.61 9.36 -3.83
C ASN A 14 8.45 9.04 -2.33
N ILE A 15 7.31 8.45 -1.95
CA ILE A 15 6.99 8.13 -0.56
C ILE A 15 7.87 6.99 -0.03
N ALA A 16 8.02 5.90 -0.79
CA ALA A 16 8.90 4.79 -0.41
C ALA A 16 10.36 5.25 -0.29
N VAL A 17 10.83 6.10 -1.21
CA VAL A 17 12.19 6.68 -1.17
C VAL A 17 12.38 7.52 0.09
N ALA A 18 11.43 8.42 0.39
CA ALA A 18 11.52 9.28 1.57
C ALA A 18 11.53 8.48 2.88
N ALA A 19 10.64 7.48 3.00
CA ALA A 19 10.55 6.62 4.18
C ALA A 19 11.83 5.81 4.41
N LYS A 20 12.32 5.13 3.36
CA LYS A 20 13.58 4.38 3.43
C LYS A 20 14.77 5.27 3.73
N HIS A 21 14.82 6.46 3.13
CA HIS A 21 15.89 7.42 3.42
C HIS A 21 15.85 7.84 4.90
N ALA A 22 14.68 8.13 5.47
CA ALA A 22 14.54 8.54 6.87
C ALA A 22 15.03 7.45 7.83
N VAL A 23 14.66 6.19 7.59
CA VAL A 23 15.13 5.03 8.37
C VAL A 23 16.63 4.81 8.18
N HIS A 24 17.11 4.74 6.93
CA HIS A 24 18.50 4.43 6.61
C HIS A 24 19.49 5.47 7.15
N THR A 25 19.11 6.75 7.17
CA THR A 25 19.95 7.83 7.71
C THR A 25 19.80 8.05 9.21
N GLY A 26 18.98 7.24 9.89
CA GLY A 26 18.72 7.37 11.33
C GLY A 26 17.94 8.62 11.72
N ARG A 27 17.29 9.30 10.76
CA ARG A 27 16.41 10.45 11.04
C ARG A 27 15.10 10.02 11.71
N ALA A 28 14.70 8.78 11.50
CA ALA A 28 13.59 8.13 12.19
C ALA A 28 13.96 6.67 12.46
N GLU A 29 13.59 6.17 13.64
CA GLU A 29 13.72 4.73 13.96
C GLU A 29 12.64 3.91 13.23
N ARG A 30 11.43 4.47 13.14
CA ARG A 30 10.28 3.87 12.45
C ARG A 30 9.51 4.94 11.68
N VAL A 31 8.89 4.55 10.56
CA VAL A 31 8.03 5.40 9.74
C VAL A 31 6.65 4.75 9.58
N PHE A 32 5.61 5.56 9.69
CA PHE A 32 4.24 5.16 9.35
C PHE A 32 3.82 5.86 8.05
N ILE A 33 3.37 5.09 7.07
CA ILE A 33 2.82 5.57 5.80
C ILE A 33 1.32 5.27 5.80
N LEU A 34 0.51 6.32 5.75
CA LEU A 34 -0.92 6.24 5.47
C LEU A 34 -1.16 6.61 4.00
N ASP A 35 -1.63 5.64 3.22
CA ASP A 35 -2.08 5.83 1.85
C ASP A 35 -3.60 5.75 1.79
N TRP A 36 -4.22 6.92 1.59
CA TRP A 36 -5.66 7.07 1.44
C TRP A 36 -6.08 7.40 -0.02
N ASP A 37 -5.18 7.26 -1.00
CA ASP A 37 -5.59 7.25 -2.40
C ASP A 37 -6.58 6.10 -2.62
N ILE A 38 -7.56 6.31 -3.49
CA ILE A 38 -8.59 5.29 -3.73
C ILE A 38 -8.01 4.02 -4.39
N HIS A 39 -6.85 4.11 -5.04
CA HIS A 39 -6.13 2.98 -5.62
C HIS A 39 -5.08 2.46 -4.64
N HIS A 40 -4.90 1.15 -4.61
CA HIS A 40 -3.83 0.55 -3.82
C HIS A 40 -2.46 1.05 -4.27
N GLY A 41 -1.66 1.59 -3.33
CA GLY A 41 -0.26 1.95 -3.51
C GLY A 41 0.66 0.72 -3.64
N ASN A 42 0.43 -0.11 -4.65
CA ASN A 42 1.11 -1.39 -4.86
C ASN A 42 2.65 -1.28 -4.88
N GLY A 43 3.18 -0.16 -5.37
CA GLY A 43 4.61 0.10 -5.34
C GLY A 43 5.17 0.42 -3.96
N ILE A 44 4.39 1.06 -3.07
CA ILE A 44 4.82 1.31 -1.69
C ILE A 44 4.88 -0.03 -0.98
N GLN A 45 3.78 -0.80 -1.04
CA GLN A 45 3.70 -2.15 -0.48
C GLN A 45 4.90 -3.01 -0.91
N ASP A 46 5.14 -3.16 -2.22
CA ASP A 46 6.26 -3.94 -2.78
C ASP A 46 7.62 -3.53 -2.19
N LEU A 47 7.91 -2.23 -2.17
CA LEU A 47 9.21 -1.71 -1.74
C LEU A 47 9.43 -1.80 -0.22
N THR A 48 8.36 -1.84 0.59
CA THR A 48 8.44 -1.87 2.06
C THR A 48 8.03 -3.20 2.68
N TYR A 49 7.60 -4.19 1.88
CA TYR A 49 6.94 -5.41 2.35
C TYR A 49 7.73 -6.24 3.37
N ASN A 50 9.05 -6.19 3.28
CA ASN A 50 9.98 -6.92 4.14
C ASN A 50 10.64 -6.03 5.22
N ASP A 51 10.26 -4.76 5.32
CA ASP A 51 10.92 -3.76 6.15
C ASP A 51 10.23 -3.64 7.52
N PRO A 52 10.84 -4.11 8.63
CA PRO A 52 10.23 -4.06 9.96
C PRO A 52 10.06 -2.64 10.49
N ASN A 53 10.76 -1.65 9.91
CA ASN A 53 10.80 -0.29 10.42
C ASN A 53 9.82 0.65 9.68
N ILE A 54 9.13 0.15 8.65
CA ILE A 54 8.14 0.92 7.89
C ILE A 54 6.81 0.20 7.97
N PHE A 55 5.84 0.84 8.62
CA PHE A 55 4.46 0.36 8.63
C PHE A 55 3.67 1.05 7.51
N TYR A 56 3.11 0.28 6.59
CA TYR A 56 2.27 0.77 5.50
C TYR A 56 0.81 0.39 5.73
N LEU A 57 -0.05 1.39 5.72
CA LEU A 57 -1.51 1.22 5.72
C LEU A 57 -2.07 1.81 4.43
N SER A 58 -2.88 1.03 3.73
CA SER A 58 -3.65 1.51 2.59
C SER A 58 -5.14 1.35 2.80
N ILE A 59 -5.90 2.38 2.46
CA ILE A 59 -7.36 2.35 2.38
C ILE A 59 -7.75 2.53 0.92
N HIS A 60 -8.16 1.46 0.24
CA HIS A 60 -8.36 1.50 -1.20
C HIS A 60 -9.55 0.66 -1.66
N ARG A 61 -10.05 0.94 -2.86
CA ARG A 61 -11.02 0.09 -3.53
C ARG A 61 -10.31 -1.04 -4.26
N ALA A 62 -10.78 -2.26 -4.07
CA ALA A 62 -10.40 -3.40 -4.90
C ALA A 62 -11.56 -4.39 -4.98
N SER A 63 -11.55 -5.25 -5.99
CA SER A 63 -12.42 -6.42 -6.07
C SER A 63 -11.59 -7.62 -6.44
N PHE A 64 -11.72 -8.68 -5.66
CA PHE A 64 -11.10 -9.98 -5.89
C PHE A 64 -12.14 -11.04 -6.25
N HIS A 65 -13.31 -10.61 -6.73
CA HIS A 65 -14.39 -11.52 -7.11
C HIS A 65 -13.94 -12.41 -8.29
N PRO A 66 -14.17 -13.74 -8.26
CA PRO A 66 -13.67 -14.66 -9.29
C PRO A 66 -14.15 -14.35 -10.71
N SER A 67 -15.33 -13.75 -10.86
CA SER A 67 -15.86 -13.34 -12.16
C SER A 67 -15.22 -12.08 -12.74
N GLY A 68 -14.34 -11.41 -12.00
CA GLY A 68 -13.76 -10.11 -12.37
C GLY A 68 -14.75 -8.94 -12.31
N LYS A 69 -15.98 -9.17 -11.83
CA LYS A 69 -16.96 -8.10 -11.65
C LYS A 69 -16.46 -7.08 -10.61
N ASP A 70 -16.71 -5.81 -10.89
CA ASP A 70 -16.32 -4.68 -10.04
C ASP A 70 -14.80 -4.52 -9.87
N TRP A 71 -14.00 -5.07 -10.79
CA TRP A 71 -12.55 -4.88 -10.85
C TRP A 71 -12.18 -3.39 -10.75
N PHE A 72 -11.10 -3.11 -10.02
CA PHE A 72 -10.61 -1.76 -9.81
C PHE A 72 -9.08 -1.76 -9.90
N TYR A 73 -8.53 -0.77 -10.60
CA TYR A 73 -7.08 -0.64 -10.77
C TYR A 73 -6.40 -0.42 -9.41
N PRO A 74 -5.19 -0.96 -9.15
CA PRO A 74 -4.40 -1.88 -10.00
C PRO A 74 -4.76 -3.35 -9.83
N GLY A 75 -5.74 -3.70 -8.98
CA GLY A 75 -6.15 -5.09 -8.73
C GLY A 75 -5.25 -5.86 -7.76
N THR A 76 -4.52 -5.15 -6.89
CA THR A 76 -3.66 -5.70 -5.82
C THR A 76 -4.12 -5.19 -4.45
N GLY A 77 -3.46 -5.58 -3.36
CA GLY A 77 -3.75 -5.08 -2.02
C GLY A 77 -4.78 -5.92 -1.28
N LYS A 78 -4.64 -7.24 -1.31
CA LYS A 78 -5.56 -8.10 -0.56
C LYS A 78 -5.38 -7.89 0.94
N HIS A 79 -6.47 -8.09 1.69
CA HIS A 79 -6.49 -7.94 3.15
C HIS A 79 -5.57 -8.91 3.91
N ASP A 80 -5.17 -10.03 3.28
CA ASP A 80 -4.28 -11.05 3.84
C ASP A 80 -2.79 -10.83 3.49
N GLU A 81 -2.48 -9.79 2.71
CA GLU A 81 -1.11 -9.36 2.40
C GLU A 81 -0.57 -8.53 3.59
N VAL A 82 0.05 -9.21 4.57
CA VAL A 82 0.44 -8.61 5.86
C VAL A 82 1.94 -8.30 6.00
N GLY A 83 2.70 -8.39 4.90
CA GLY A 83 4.15 -8.29 4.91
C GLY A 83 4.83 -9.65 5.07
N GLU A 84 6.14 -9.69 4.87
CA GLU A 84 6.94 -10.92 4.84
C GLU A 84 8.27 -10.76 5.57
N LEU A 85 8.92 -11.90 5.87
CA LEU A 85 10.20 -11.94 6.57
C LEU A 85 10.15 -11.13 7.88
N ALA A 86 11.08 -10.18 8.06
CA ALA A 86 11.10 -9.30 9.22
C ALA A 86 9.95 -8.27 9.21
N GLY A 87 9.37 -7.97 8.05
CA GLY A 87 8.23 -7.05 7.89
C GLY A 87 6.86 -7.71 8.09
N CYS A 88 6.79 -8.98 8.49
CA CYS A 88 5.50 -9.59 8.80
C CYS A 88 4.77 -8.80 9.90
N GLY A 89 3.56 -8.34 9.60
CA GLY A 89 2.74 -7.49 10.46
C GLY A 89 2.93 -5.98 10.24
N THR A 90 3.76 -5.55 9.29
CA THR A 90 3.96 -4.12 8.98
C THR A 90 3.21 -3.64 7.74
N ASN A 91 2.34 -4.48 7.16
CA ASN A 91 1.47 -4.12 6.05
C ASN A 91 0.00 -4.31 6.42
N LEU A 92 -0.83 -3.30 6.20
CA LEU A 92 -2.28 -3.37 6.44
C LEU A 92 -3.07 -2.81 5.26
N ASN A 93 -3.85 -3.68 4.63
CA ASN A 93 -4.77 -3.33 3.56
C ASN A 93 -6.22 -3.29 4.07
N ILE A 94 -6.80 -2.10 4.14
CA ILE A 94 -8.23 -1.88 4.36
C ILE A 94 -8.92 -1.78 2.99
N VAL A 95 -9.63 -2.85 2.63
CA VAL A 95 -10.18 -3.01 1.28
C VAL A 95 -11.66 -2.66 1.22
N TRP A 96 -12.01 -1.68 0.39
CA TRP A 96 -13.38 -1.41 -0.02
C TRP A 96 -13.78 -2.31 -1.19
N ASN A 97 -14.46 -3.41 -0.87
CA ASN A 97 -14.86 -4.45 -1.82
C ASN A 97 -15.98 -4.02 -2.79
N LYS A 98 -16.50 -2.79 -2.64
CA LYS A 98 -17.55 -2.19 -3.46
C LYS A 98 -17.43 -0.67 -3.46
N GLY A 99 -18.03 -0.02 -4.44
CA GLY A 99 -18.13 1.44 -4.47
C GLY A 99 -19.16 1.99 -3.48
N GLY A 100 -19.14 3.32 -3.30
CA GLY A 100 -20.14 4.06 -2.52
C GLY A 100 -19.75 4.36 -1.07
N MET A 101 -18.52 4.04 -0.66
CA MET A 101 -18.01 4.43 0.66
C MET A 101 -17.80 5.94 0.74
N GLY A 102 -18.15 6.52 1.89
CA GLY A 102 -18.00 7.96 2.13
C GLY A 102 -17.56 8.24 3.56
N ASN A 103 -17.93 9.42 4.07
CA ASN A 103 -17.43 9.93 5.35
C ASN A 103 -17.64 8.97 6.53
N LYS A 104 -18.72 8.18 6.54
CA LYS A 104 -19.03 7.27 7.65
C LYS A 104 -18.15 6.03 7.67
N GLU A 105 -17.77 5.53 6.51
CA GLU A 105 -16.95 4.33 6.40
C GLU A 105 -15.45 4.64 6.57
N TYR A 106 -15.04 5.89 6.31
CA TYR A 106 -13.67 6.35 6.49
C TYR A 106 -13.36 6.91 7.89
N ALA A 107 -14.38 7.24 8.70
CA ALA A 107 -14.22 7.80 10.04
C ALA A 107 -14.03 6.71 11.09
#